data_AF-J9EWV2-F1
#
_entry.id   AF-J9EWV2-F1
#
_cell.length_a   1.000
_cell.length_b   1.000
_cell.length_c   1.000
_cell.angle_alpha   90.00
_cell.angle_beta   90.00
_cell.angle_gamma   90.00
#
_symmetry.space_group_name_H-M   'P 1'
#
loop_
_entity.id
_entity.type
_entity.pdbx_description
1 polymer ?
#
loop_
_entity_poly.entity_id
_entity_poly.type
_entity_poly.pdbx_seq_one_letter_code
_entity_poly.pdbx_strand_id
1 'polypeptide(L)'
;MLSDTNPTVKNTACADPETVDPCDATQRFKNTPFRNYMSYTEDSCANTFTAQQKARMHCYIDLKYTNWMVRPTSTPNHIVIGPRIIPWPKRNSKSIKIVRDYIA
;
A
#
# COMPACT_ATOMS: atom_id res chain seq x y z
N MET A 1 1.48 2.73 10.15
CA MET A 1 0.27 3.42 9.69
C MET A 1 0.27 3.45 8.18
N LEU A 2 -0.89 3.61 7.55
CA LEU A 2 -0.99 3.79 6.09
C LEU A 2 -1.30 5.25 5.81
N SER A 3 -0.50 5.89 4.95
CA SER A 3 -0.56 7.35 4.79
C SER A 3 -1.79 7.83 4.01
N ASP A 4 -2.48 6.95 3.28
CA ASP A 4 -3.74 7.25 2.58
C ASP A 4 -4.99 7.00 3.44
N THR A 5 -4.81 6.71 4.72
CA THR A 5 -5.90 6.53 5.69
C THR A 5 -5.85 7.69 6.68
N ASN A 6 -6.78 8.64 6.56
CA ASN A 6 -6.78 9.84 7.41
C ASN A 6 -6.85 9.47 8.90
N PRO A 7 -6.15 10.21 9.78
CA PRO A 7 -6.21 9.96 11.22
C PRO A 7 -7.61 10.24 11.75
N THR A 8 -8.00 9.48 12.77
CA THR A 8 -9.27 9.66 13.47
C THR A 8 -9.14 9.12 14.88
N VAL A 9 -9.90 9.70 15.82
CA VAL A 9 -10.10 9.11 17.14
C VAL A 9 -10.95 7.84 17.03
N LYS A 10 -11.13 7.12 18.14
CA LYS A 10 -12.10 6.02 18.17
C LYS A 10 -13.48 6.57 17.77
N ASN A 11 -13.99 6.09 16.64
CA ASN A 11 -15.25 6.51 16.05
C ASN A 11 -16.06 5.29 15.62
N THR A 12 -17.33 5.25 16.02
CA THR A 12 -18.30 4.21 15.66
C THR A 12 -19.42 4.75 14.77
N ALA A 13 -19.48 6.07 14.55
CA ALA A 13 -20.50 6.71 13.74
C ALA A 13 -20.15 6.64 12.24
N CYS A 14 -21.17 6.55 11.38
CA CYS A 14 -21.02 6.65 9.92
C CYS A 14 -20.84 8.11 9.45
N ALA A 15 -20.00 8.87 10.15
CA ALA A 15 -19.70 10.27 9.89
C ALA A 15 -18.36 10.64 10.55
N ASP A 16 -17.83 11.82 10.23
CA ASP A 16 -16.69 12.36 10.96
C ASP A 16 -17.03 12.60 12.44
N PRO A 17 -16.10 12.33 13.37
CA PRO A 17 -16.34 12.59 14.79
C PRO A 17 -16.44 14.10 15.03
N GLU A 18 -17.37 14.49 15.90
CA GLU A 18 -17.59 15.91 16.24
C GLU A 18 -16.48 16.52 17.11
N THR A 19 -15.62 15.68 17.67
CA THR A 19 -14.51 16.09 18.53
C THR A 19 -13.40 16.78 17.73
N VAL A 20 -12.55 17.53 18.44
CA VAL A 20 -11.32 18.09 17.89
C VAL A 20 -10.16 17.10 18.00
N ASP A 21 -9.10 17.34 17.24
CA ASP A 21 -7.87 16.57 17.32
C ASP A 21 -7.23 16.74 18.71
N PRO A 22 -6.92 15.65 19.45
CA PRO A 22 -6.28 15.76 20.76
C PRO A 22 -4.86 16.37 20.69
N CYS A 23 -4.22 16.35 19.52
CA CYS A 23 -2.92 16.98 19.28
C CYS A 23 -3.04 18.45 18.85
N ASP A 24 -4.21 18.87 18.34
CA ASP A 24 -4.50 20.24 17.91
C ASP A 24 -5.98 20.58 18.11
N ALA A 25 -6.28 21.30 19.19
CA ALA A 25 -7.64 21.67 19.56
C ALA A 25 -8.34 22.63 18.56
N THR A 26 -7.59 23.22 17.62
CA THR A 26 -8.16 24.07 16.56
C THR A 26 -8.62 23.26 15.35
N GLN A 27 -8.13 22.03 15.20
CA GLN A 27 -8.41 21.17 14.08
C GLN A 27 -9.59 20.24 14.37
N ARG A 28 -10.61 20.27 13.51
CA ARG A 28 -11.67 19.28 13.49
C ARG A 28 -11.34 18.16 12.52
N PHE A 29 -11.76 16.95 12.85
CA PHE A 29 -11.67 15.82 11.95
C PHE A 29 -12.55 16.06 10.71
N LYS A 30 -11.98 15.76 9.53
CA LYS A 30 -12.69 15.83 8.25
C LYS A 30 -12.25 14.67 7.37
N ASN A 31 -13.20 14.08 6.65
CA ASN A 31 -12.97 12.95 5.74
C ASN A 31 -12.20 11.80 6.41
N THR A 32 -12.57 11.51 7.66
CA THR A 32 -12.06 10.34 8.38
C THR A 32 -12.53 9.07 7.68
N PRO A 33 -11.78 7.96 7.83
CA PRO A 33 -12.06 6.72 7.12
C PRO A 33 -13.22 5.92 7.76
N PHE A 34 -14.34 6.55 8.11
CA PHE A 34 -15.47 5.89 8.78
C PHE A 34 -16.19 4.85 7.90
N ARG A 35 -16.05 4.94 6.56
CA ARG A 35 -16.51 3.91 5.60
C ARG A 35 -15.47 2.82 5.34
N ASN A 36 -14.32 2.89 6.01
CA ASN A 36 -13.29 1.89 5.84
C ASN A 36 -13.65 0.62 6.61
N TYR A 37 -13.36 -0.55 6.02
CA TYR A 37 -13.57 -1.83 6.71
C TYR A 37 -12.74 -2.00 7.99
N MET A 38 -11.69 -1.21 8.18
CA MET A 38 -10.90 -1.18 9.42
C MET A 38 -11.45 -0.23 10.49
N SER A 39 -12.62 0.39 10.28
CA SER A 39 -13.30 1.23 11.27
C SER A 39 -14.22 0.41 12.18
N TYR A 40 -14.75 1.02 13.24
CA TYR A 40 -15.73 0.40 14.13
C TYR A 40 -17.17 0.83 13.81
N THR A 41 -17.43 1.27 12.58
CA THR A 41 -18.80 1.57 12.15
C THR A 41 -19.58 0.29 11.89
N GLU A 42 -20.90 0.40 11.78
CA GLU A 42 -21.75 -0.72 11.39
C GLU A 42 -21.46 -1.19 9.96
N ASP A 43 -21.71 -2.47 9.70
CA ASP A 43 -21.49 -3.11 8.40
C ASP A 43 -22.22 -2.41 7.24
N SER A 44 -23.35 -1.75 7.52
CA SER A 44 -24.12 -0.96 6.54
C SER A 44 -23.36 0.28 6.04
N CYS A 45 -22.35 0.74 6.79
CA CYS A 45 -21.55 1.92 6.48
C CYS A 45 -20.21 1.58 5.82
N ALA A 46 -19.55 0.52 6.29
CA ALA A 46 -18.22 0.12 5.84
C ALA A 46 -18.26 -0.52 4.45
N ASN A 47 -17.46 0.01 3.52
CA ASN A 47 -17.50 -0.43 2.12
C ASN A 47 -16.17 -0.39 1.35
N THR A 48 -15.09 0.15 1.94
CA THR A 48 -13.85 0.41 1.17
C THR A 48 -12.59 0.03 1.93
N PHE A 49 -11.59 -0.48 1.20
CA PHE A 49 -10.18 -0.45 1.59
C PHE A 49 -9.42 0.59 0.77
N THR A 50 -8.46 1.27 1.38
CA THR A 50 -7.56 2.20 0.68
C THR A 50 -6.59 1.46 -0.24
N ALA A 51 -5.92 2.19 -1.14
CA ALA A 51 -4.96 1.59 -2.07
C ALA A 51 -3.77 0.98 -1.34
N GLN A 52 -3.24 1.67 -0.32
CA GLN A 52 -2.14 1.15 0.48
C GLN A 52 -2.57 -0.01 1.37
N GLN A 53 -3.83 -0.06 1.82
CA GLN A 53 -4.36 -1.21 2.58
C GLN A 53 -4.34 -2.44 1.71
N LYS A 54 -4.85 -2.33 0.48
CA LYS A 54 -4.78 -3.38 -0.52
C LYS A 54 -3.34 -3.78 -0.83
N ALA A 55 -2.44 -2.83 -1.04
CA ALA A 55 -1.03 -3.12 -1.30
C ALA A 55 -0.36 -3.89 -0.14
N ARG A 56 -0.64 -3.50 1.11
CA ARG A 56 -0.14 -4.21 2.29
C ARG A 56 -0.69 -5.63 2.38
N MET A 57 -1.97 -5.82 2.07
CA MET A 57 -2.58 -7.16 1.99
C MET A 57 -1.93 -8.01 0.90
N HIS A 58 -1.79 -7.48 -0.32
CA HIS A 58 -1.12 -8.16 -1.42
C HIS A 58 0.30 -8.59 -1.07
N CYS A 59 1.09 -7.68 -0.49
CA CYS A 59 2.46 -7.99 -0.05
C CYS A 59 2.49 -9.17 0.94
N TYR A 60 1.54 -9.23 1.87
CA TYR A 60 1.50 -10.34 2.82
C TYR A 60 1.12 -11.67 2.15
N ILE A 61 0.18 -11.66 1.20
CA ILE A 61 -0.20 -12.85 0.44
C ILE A 61 1.00 -13.35 -0.38
N ASP A 62 1.71 -12.47 -1.08
CA ASP A 62 2.89 -12.82 -1.88
C ASP A 62 4.04 -13.39 -1.03
N LEU A 63 4.22 -12.88 0.20
CA LEU A 63 5.31 -13.31 1.07
C LEU A 63 4.99 -14.55 1.90
N LYS A 64 3.72 -14.80 2.23
CA LYS A 64 3.32 -15.84 3.21
C LYS A 64 2.32 -16.85 2.70
N TYR A 65 1.48 -16.49 1.74
CA TYR A 65 0.35 -17.31 1.27
C TYR A 65 0.37 -17.56 -0.22
N THR A 66 1.54 -17.54 -0.86
CA THR A 66 1.68 -17.85 -2.28
C THR A 66 1.12 -19.24 -2.62
N ASN A 67 1.17 -20.18 -1.69
CA ASN A 67 0.57 -21.52 -1.83
C ASN A 67 -0.98 -21.52 -1.81
N TRP A 68 -1.62 -20.44 -1.35
CA TRP A 68 -3.08 -20.30 -1.40
C TRP A 68 -3.56 -19.67 -2.71
N MET A 69 -2.65 -19.16 -3.54
CA MET A 69 -3.01 -18.60 -4.84
C MET A 69 -3.26 -19.71 -5.85
N VAL A 70 -4.52 -19.90 -6.23
CA VAL A 70 -4.89 -20.73 -7.37
C VAL A 70 -4.63 -19.91 -8.64
N ARG A 71 -3.48 -20.13 -9.28
CA ARG A 71 -3.13 -19.44 -10.53
C ARG A 71 -3.68 -20.25 -11.72
N PRO A 72 -4.47 -19.65 -12.64
CA PRO A 72 -4.97 -20.35 -13.82
C PRO A 72 -3.86 -20.81 -14.79
N THR A 73 -2.70 -20.18 -14.69
CA THR A 73 -1.49 -20.43 -15.47
C THR A 73 -0.28 -20.13 -14.59
N SER A 74 0.82 -20.86 -14.78
CA SER A 74 2.10 -20.59 -14.12
C SER A 74 2.61 -19.21 -14.53
N THR A 75 2.22 -18.16 -13.80
CA THR A 75 2.85 -16.85 -13.94
C THR A 75 4.32 -17.00 -13.58
N PRO A 76 5.26 -16.63 -14.46
CA PRO A 76 6.68 -16.64 -14.12
C PRO A 76 6.88 -15.82 -12.85
N ASN A 77 7.61 -16.37 -11.89
CA ASN A 77 7.97 -15.65 -10.69
C ASN A 77 8.83 -14.45 -11.11
N HIS A 78 8.25 -13.25 -11.17
CA HIS A 78 9.03 -12.03 -11.23
C HIS A 78 9.73 -11.87 -9.88
N ILE A 79 10.90 -12.49 -9.75
CA ILE A 79 11.78 -12.27 -8.61
C ILE A 79 12.21 -10.81 -8.71
N VAL A 80 11.76 -9.99 -7.76
CA VAL A 80 12.25 -8.62 -7.63
C VAL A 80 13.73 -8.71 -7.24
N ILE A 81 14.61 -8.62 -8.23
CA ILE A 81 16.04 -8.52 -7.99
C ILE A 81 16.28 -7.12 -7.40
N GLY A 82 16.84 -7.06 -6.19
CA GLY A 82 17.23 -5.80 -5.57
C GLY A 82 18.21 -5.02 -6.48
N PRO A 83 18.25 -3.68 -6.40
CA PRO A 83 19.12 -2.89 -7.25
C PRO A 83 20.58 -3.31 -7.07
N ARG A 84 21.22 -3.73 -8.16
CA ARG A 84 22.65 -4.06 -8.17
C ARG A 84 23.46 -2.78 -8.34
N ILE A 85 24.31 -2.47 -7.37
CA ILE A 85 25.32 -1.41 -7.52
C ILE A 85 26.31 -1.86 -8.60
N ILE A 86 26.26 -1.24 -9.77
CA ILE A 86 27.26 -1.40 -10.82
C ILE A 86 28.38 -0.37 -10.62
N PRO A 87 29.67 -0.75 -10.71
CA PRO A 87 30.77 0.20 -10.65
C PRO A 87 30.62 1.28 -11.71
N TRP A 88 30.91 2.52 -11.33
CA TRP A 88 30.85 3.66 -12.24
C TRP A 88 31.82 3.43 -13.42
N PRO A 89 31.37 3.56 -14.68
CA PRO A 89 32.22 3.29 -15.83
C PRO A 89 33.36 4.31 -15.90
N LYS A 90 34.60 3.84 -16.03
CA LYS A 90 35.77 4.72 -16.20
C LYS A 90 35.55 5.63 -17.41
N ARG A 91 35.98 6.89 -17.26
CA ARG A 91 35.75 8.10 -18.10
C ARG A 91 35.93 7.95 -19.62
N ASN A 92 36.42 6.81 -20.13
CA ASN A 92 36.71 6.56 -21.54
C ASN A 92 35.94 5.37 -22.17
N SER A 93 34.88 4.85 -21.51
CA SER A 93 34.06 3.80 -22.12
C SER A 93 33.08 4.40 -23.13
N LYS A 94 33.29 4.13 -24.42
CA LYS A 94 32.38 4.53 -25.50
C LYS A 94 31.03 3.83 -25.31
N SER A 95 30.00 4.63 -25.04
CA SER A 95 28.58 4.31 -25.23
C SER A 95 28.00 3.16 -24.37
N ILE A 96 27.40 3.51 -23.23
CA ILE A 96 26.51 2.59 -22.49
C ILE A 96 25.22 2.44 -23.30
N LYS A 97 25.04 1.29 -23.96
CA LYS A 97 23.72 0.86 -24.41
C LYS A 97 23.03 0.19 -23.23
N ILE A 98 21.98 0.82 -22.71
CA ILE A 98 21.10 0.18 -21.74
C ILE A 98 20.29 -0.86 -22.51
N VAL A 99 20.77 -2.10 -22.51
CA VAL A 99 19.99 -3.24 -22.99
C VAL A 99 19.08 -3.64 -21.84
N ARG A 100 17.77 -3.47 -22.02
CA ARG A 100 16.78 -4.08 -21.14
C ARG A 100 16.70 -5.56 -21.52
N ASP A 101 17.54 -6.38 -20.92
CA ASP A 101 17.40 -7.82 -21.02
C ASP A 101 16.20 -8.25 -20.17
N TYR A 102 15.10 -8.56 -20.83
CA TYR A 102 14.01 -9.36 -20.27
C TYR A 102 14.34 -10.81 -20.56
N ILE A 103 14.59 -11.61 -19.52
CA ILE A 103 14.68 -13.07 -19.66
C ILE A 103 13.24 -13.59 -19.66
N ALA A 104 12.87 -14.26 -20.76
CA ALA A 104 11.57 -14.89 -20.98
C ALA A 104 11.35 -16.12 -20.09
#